data_AF-A0A1C5Y886-F1
#
_entry.id   AF-A0A1C5Y886-F1
#
_cell.length_a   1.000
_cell.length_b   1.000
_cell.length_c   1.000
_cell.angle_alpha   90.00
_cell.angle_beta   90.00
_cell.angle_gamma   90.00
#
_symmetry.space_group_name_H-M   'P 1'
#
loop_
_entity.id
_entity.type
_entity.pdbx_description
1 polymer ?
#
loop_
_entity_poly.entity_id
_entity_poly.type
_entity_poly.pdbx_seq_one_letter_code
_entity_poly.pdbx_strand_id
1 'polypeptide(L)'
;MRKAFRTKNGKISAKMPEKPINTECEGNLKMDIMFPKQGRKKKRKRHRASILHAKDGMCYLCMRLNQDCRTNKTLHEHHVYGGANRAISEAEGFKVYLCLAHHIDGPEAVHNNQKNMRLIQEDCQKAYEKTHTRQQFMELVGRNYLEGDGESYGH
;
A
#
# COMPACT_ATOMS: atom_id res chain seq x y z
N MET A 1 75.46 7.60 30.63
CA MET A 1 76.57 6.63 30.69
C MET A 1 76.84 6.10 29.28
N ARG A 2 78.07 6.28 28.77
CA ARG A 2 78.50 5.85 27.44
C ARG A 2 78.61 4.33 27.39
N LYS A 3 78.07 3.69 26.36
CA LYS A 3 78.65 2.46 25.78
C LYS A 3 78.53 2.52 24.26
N ALA A 4 79.61 2.98 23.63
CA ALA A 4 79.91 2.61 22.25
C ALA A 4 80.47 1.18 22.27
N PHE A 5 80.02 0.34 21.34
CA PHE A 5 80.75 -0.87 20.95
C PHE A 5 80.85 -0.95 19.43
N ARG A 6 81.95 -1.57 19.02
CA ARG A 6 82.76 -1.28 17.85
C ARG A 6 82.83 -2.54 16.99
N THR A 7 82.53 -2.37 15.69
CA THR A 7 83.07 -3.05 14.49
C THR A 7 83.08 -4.59 14.40
N LYS A 8 82.79 -5.12 13.20
CA LYS A 8 83.81 -5.63 12.24
C LYS A 8 83.14 -6.41 11.09
N ASN A 9 83.26 -5.84 9.90
CA ASN A 9 83.62 -6.47 8.62
C ASN A 9 83.27 -7.95 8.37
N GLY A 10 82.55 -8.17 7.25
CA GLY A 10 82.56 -9.43 6.52
C GLY A 10 82.23 -9.18 5.04
N LYS A 11 83.26 -8.98 4.22
CA LYS A 11 83.17 -8.92 2.76
C LYS A 11 82.62 -10.24 2.21
N ILE A 12 81.76 -10.17 1.19
CA ILE A 12 81.91 -11.05 0.01
C ILE A 12 81.39 -10.35 -1.24
N SER A 13 82.21 -10.48 -2.29
CA SER A 13 82.08 -9.92 -3.62
C SER A 13 81.18 -10.82 -4.48
N ALA A 14 80.32 -10.22 -5.28
CA ALA A 14 80.02 -10.71 -6.63
C ALA A 14 79.43 -9.57 -7.48
N LYS A 15 80.26 -9.02 -8.38
CA LYS A 15 79.78 -8.34 -9.59
C LYS A 15 79.21 -9.41 -10.51
N MET A 16 77.96 -9.26 -10.97
CA MET A 16 77.47 -9.83 -12.23
C MET A 16 76.22 -9.06 -12.72
N PRO A 17 75.99 -9.07 -14.04
CA PRO A 17 75.64 -7.87 -14.81
C PRO A 17 74.14 -7.56 -14.89
N GLU A 18 73.86 -6.28 -15.08
CA GLU A 18 72.55 -5.78 -15.49
C GLU A 18 72.15 -6.39 -16.83
N LYS A 19 70.97 -7.02 -16.86
CA LYS A 19 70.24 -7.31 -18.09
C LYS A 19 68.86 -6.66 -17.96
N PRO A 20 68.47 -5.74 -18.87
CA PRO A 20 67.10 -5.27 -18.92
C PRO A 20 66.27 -6.39 -19.55
N ILE A 21 65.31 -6.91 -18.80
CA ILE A 21 64.28 -7.79 -19.36
C ILE A 21 62.95 -7.08 -19.13
N ASN A 22 62.50 -6.49 -20.21
CA ASN A 22 61.21 -5.89 -20.43
C ASN A 22 60.16 -6.99 -20.24
N THR A 23 59.38 -6.90 -19.17
CA THR A 23 58.13 -7.63 -19.02
C THR A 23 57.02 -6.61 -18.86
N GLU A 24 56.40 -6.27 -19.99
CA GLU A 24 55.02 -5.80 -20.00
C GLU A 24 54.15 -6.98 -19.52
N CYS A 25 53.51 -6.85 -18.35
CA CYS A 25 52.27 -7.56 -18.00
C CYS A 25 51.89 -7.32 -16.54
N GLU A 26 51.25 -6.19 -16.23
CA GLU A 26 50.31 -6.20 -15.11
C GLU A 26 48.93 -5.87 -15.66
N GLY A 27 48.15 -6.94 -15.79
CA GLY A 27 46.82 -6.93 -16.33
C GLY A 27 45.89 -6.02 -15.54
N ASN A 28 45.02 -5.35 -16.30
CA ASN A 28 43.80 -4.76 -15.79
C ASN A 28 43.06 -5.76 -14.89
N LEU A 29 43.11 -5.53 -13.58
CA LEU A 29 42.20 -6.13 -12.63
C LEU A 29 40.81 -5.52 -12.90
N LYS A 30 40.08 -6.09 -13.86
CA LYS A 30 38.63 -5.87 -14.01
C LYS A 30 37.96 -6.50 -12.79
N MET A 31 37.89 -5.72 -11.71
CA MET A 31 36.97 -6.00 -10.63
C MET A 31 35.58 -5.69 -11.19
N ASP A 32 34.88 -6.70 -11.70
CA ASP A 32 33.45 -6.61 -11.99
C ASP A 32 32.72 -6.51 -10.63
N ILE A 33 32.78 -5.31 -10.05
CA ILE A 33 31.94 -4.89 -8.94
C ILE A 33 30.51 -4.90 -9.48
N MET A 34 29.84 -6.03 -9.29
CA MET A 34 28.43 -6.21 -9.63
C MET A 34 27.61 -5.29 -8.71
N PHE A 35 27.48 -4.02 -9.13
CA PHE A 35 26.64 -3.04 -8.44
C PHE A 35 25.23 -3.63 -8.36
N PRO A 36 24.60 -3.66 -7.17
CA PRO A 36 23.24 -4.15 -7.04
C PRO A 36 22.35 -3.34 -7.97
N LYS A 37 21.67 -4.03 -8.90
CA LYS A 37 20.71 -3.41 -9.82
C LYS A 37 19.80 -2.51 -9.00
N GLN A 38 19.77 -1.23 -9.32
CA GLN A 38 18.92 -0.26 -8.65
C GLN A 38 17.47 -0.72 -8.79
N GLY A 39 16.92 -1.32 -7.73
CA GLY A 39 15.56 -1.82 -7.74
C GLY A 39 14.59 -0.67 -7.98
N ARG A 40 13.82 -0.73 -9.07
CA ARG A 40 12.77 0.27 -9.33
C ARG A 40 11.75 0.20 -8.20
N LYS A 41 11.74 1.20 -7.32
CA LYS A 41 10.75 1.30 -6.24
C LYS A 41 9.35 1.43 -6.84
N LYS A 42 8.40 0.59 -6.40
CA LYS A 42 6.99 0.69 -6.81
C LYS A 42 6.45 2.04 -6.35
N LYS A 43 5.80 2.79 -7.26
CA LYS A 43 5.13 4.04 -6.90
C LYS A 43 4.00 3.75 -5.91
N ARG A 44 3.89 4.55 -4.85
CA ARG A 44 2.79 4.45 -3.88
C ARG A 44 1.48 4.81 -4.58
N LYS A 45 0.45 3.98 -4.42
CA LYS A 45 -0.90 4.30 -4.88
C LYS A 45 -1.50 5.38 -3.96
N ARG A 46 -2.23 6.33 -4.53
CA ARG A 46 -3.03 7.29 -3.75
C ARG A 46 -4.40 6.68 -3.51
N HIS A 47 -4.88 6.77 -2.28
CA HIS A 47 -6.21 6.30 -1.89
C HIS A 47 -7.14 7.51 -1.81
N ARG A 48 -8.33 7.43 -2.40
CA ARG A 48 -9.33 8.49 -2.34
C ARG A 48 -10.02 8.51 -0.98
N ALA A 49 -10.64 9.64 -0.65
CA ALA A 49 -11.56 9.73 0.48
C ALA A 49 -12.82 8.90 0.20
N SER A 50 -13.60 8.60 1.25
CA SER A 50 -14.88 7.91 1.09
C SER A 50 -15.83 8.72 0.20
N ILE A 51 -16.53 8.05 -0.72
CA ILE A 51 -17.57 8.67 -1.58
C ILE A 51 -18.89 8.89 -0.82
N LEU A 52 -19.15 8.10 0.21
CA LEU A 52 -20.43 8.08 0.93
C LEU A 52 -20.45 9.04 2.13
N HIS A 53 -19.32 9.17 2.82
CA HIS A 53 -19.28 9.88 4.09
C HIS A 53 -17.94 10.56 4.32
N ALA A 54 -17.96 11.82 4.74
CA ALA A 54 -16.75 12.51 5.17
C ALA A 54 -16.23 11.93 6.49
N LYS A 55 -14.97 12.21 6.83
CA LYS A 55 -14.33 11.70 8.04
C LYS A 55 -14.65 12.60 9.23
N ASP A 56 -15.92 12.72 9.57
CA ASP A 56 -16.44 13.68 10.55
C ASP A 56 -16.59 13.07 11.95
N GLY A 57 -16.14 11.82 12.12
CA GLY A 57 -16.26 11.10 13.39
C GLY A 57 -17.62 10.44 13.59
N MET A 58 -18.54 10.52 12.64
CA MET A 58 -19.85 9.85 12.71
C MET A 58 -19.83 8.46 12.05
N CYS A 59 -20.71 7.57 12.52
CA CYS A 59 -20.93 6.27 11.90
C CYS A 59 -21.99 6.42 10.81
N TYR A 60 -21.69 5.96 9.59
CA TYR A 60 -22.61 6.05 8.46
C TYR A 60 -23.96 5.35 8.74
N LEU A 61 -23.91 4.14 9.30
CA LEU A 61 -25.12 3.37 9.60
C LEU A 61 -25.94 3.96 10.75
N CYS A 62 -25.30 4.54 11.78
CA CYS A 62 -26.04 5.26 12.84
C CYS A 62 -26.86 6.42 12.26
N MET A 63 -26.26 7.22 11.39
CA MET A 63 -26.93 8.34 10.73
C MET A 63 -28.04 7.85 9.79
N ARG A 64 -27.76 6.78 9.03
CA ARG A 64 -28.67 6.28 7.99
C ARG A 64 -29.88 5.52 8.54
N LEU A 65 -29.71 4.73 9.60
CA LEU A 65 -30.77 3.90 10.18
C LEU A 65 -31.50 4.61 11.33
N ASN A 66 -30.75 5.24 12.22
CA ASN A 66 -31.28 5.75 13.49
C ASN A 66 -31.35 7.29 13.54
N GLN A 67 -30.95 7.98 12.46
CA GLN A 67 -30.79 9.45 12.44
C GLN A 67 -29.86 9.97 13.56
N ASP A 68 -28.98 9.10 14.04
CA ASP A 68 -28.06 9.36 15.13
C ASP A 68 -26.77 9.98 14.60
N CYS A 69 -26.63 11.30 14.75
CA CYS A 69 -25.45 12.06 14.34
C CYS A 69 -24.39 12.16 15.45
N ARG A 70 -24.29 11.15 16.32
CA ARG A 70 -23.32 11.14 17.42
C ARG A 70 -21.90 10.87 16.90
N THR A 71 -20.94 11.66 17.37
CA THR A 71 -19.52 11.43 17.09
C THR A 71 -19.02 10.25 17.92
N ASN A 72 -18.41 9.27 17.26
CA ASN A 72 -17.77 8.11 17.87
C ASN A 72 -16.29 8.38 18.09
N LYS A 73 -15.76 7.93 19.23
CA LYS A 73 -14.32 8.02 19.54
C LYS A 73 -13.47 7.15 18.60
N THR A 74 -14.01 5.99 18.22
CA THR A 74 -13.33 5.01 17.38
C THR A 74 -14.22 4.65 16.20
N LEU A 75 -13.71 4.87 14.99
CA LEU A 75 -14.34 4.48 13.74
C LEU A 75 -13.42 3.56 12.95
N HIS A 76 -14.02 2.56 12.33
CA HIS A 76 -13.35 1.61 11.47
C HIS A 76 -13.68 1.94 10.02
N GLU A 77 -12.66 1.86 9.18
CA GLU A 77 -12.84 1.98 7.74
C GLU A 77 -13.26 0.62 7.18
N HIS A 78 -14.42 0.58 6.54
CA HIS A 78 -14.98 -0.62 5.93
C HIS A 78 -15.05 -0.43 4.42
N HIS A 79 -14.49 -1.39 3.66
CA HIS A 79 -14.57 -1.39 2.20
C HIS A 79 -15.91 -1.97 1.75
N VAL A 80 -16.69 -1.20 0.98
CA VAL A 80 -18.04 -1.59 0.53
C VAL A 80 -17.99 -2.83 -0.36
N TYR A 81 -16.99 -2.89 -1.25
CA TYR A 81 -16.70 -4.06 -2.07
C TYR A 81 -15.35 -4.66 -1.65
N GLY A 82 -15.40 -5.79 -0.96
CA GLY A 82 -14.24 -6.53 -0.47
C GLY A 82 -13.62 -7.48 -1.51
N GLY A 83 -12.73 -8.36 -1.05
CA GLY A 83 -12.11 -9.41 -1.88
C GLY A 83 -11.30 -8.85 -3.05
N ALA A 84 -11.57 -9.36 -4.26
CA ALA A 84 -10.92 -8.90 -5.49
C ALA A 84 -11.11 -7.39 -5.75
N ASN A 85 -12.23 -6.83 -5.30
CA ASN A 85 -12.58 -5.42 -5.50
C ASN A 85 -12.00 -4.49 -4.42
N ARG A 86 -11.23 -5.01 -3.45
CA ARG A 86 -10.62 -4.20 -2.39
C ARG A 86 -9.73 -3.08 -2.94
N ALA A 87 -8.89 -3.39 -3.93
CA ALA A 87 -8.01 -2.42 -4.55
C ALA A 87 -8.78 -1.30 -5.27
N ILE A 88 -9.93 -1.64 -5.86
CA ILE A 88 -10.84 -0.69 -6.52
C ILE A 88 -11.52 0.18 -5.47
N SER A 89 -12.03 -0.42 -4.40
CA SER A 89 -12.64 0.30 -3.28
C SER A 89 -11.69 1.30 -2.63
N GLU A 90 -10.42 0.95 -2.51
CA GLU A 90 -9.36 1.84 -2.03
C GLU A 90 -9.02 2.97 -3.02
N ALA A 91 -9.02 2.68 -4.32
CA ALA A 91 -8.71 3.63 -5.37
C ALA A 91 -9.84 4.65 -5.58
N GLU A 92 -11.08 4.17 -5.69
CA GLU A 92 -12.26 5.00 -5.96
C GLU A 92 -12.88 5.60 -4.70
N GLY A 93 -12.52 5.10 -3.51
CA GLY A 93 -13.10 5.57 -2.27
C GLY A 93 -14.43 4.89 -1.92
N PHE A 94 -14.66 3.66 -2.40
CA PHE A 94 -15.80 2.83 -2.00
C PHE A 94 -15.58 2.24 -0.60
N LYS A 95 -15.56 3.15 0.37
CA LYS A 95 -15.36 2.86 1.78
C LYS A 95 -16.32 3.68 2.61
N VAL A 96 -16.60 3.22 3.82
CA VAL A 96 -17.44 3.90 4.80
C VAL A 96 -16.80 3.85 6.17
N TYR A 97 -17.15 4.79 7.02
CA TYR A 97 -16.74 4.82 8.41
C TYR A 97 -17.86 4.31 9.31
N LEU A 98 -17.56 3.28 10.09
CA LEU A 98 -18.54 2.60 10.95
C LEU A 98 -18.01 2.50 12.39
N CYS A 99 -18.91 2.59 13.37
CA CYS A 99 -18.58 2.26 14.75
C CYS A 99 -18.37 0.74 14.90
N LEU A 100 -17.79 0.30 16.01
CA LEU A 100 -17.51 -1.12 16.25
C LEU A 100 -18.77 -2.00 16.17
N ALA A 101 -19.89 -1.51 16.73
CA ALA A 101 -21.17 -2.21 16.72
C ALA A 101 -21.73 -2.41 15.30
N HIS A 102 -21.60 -1.41 14.43
CA HIS A 102 -22.05 -1.50 13.02
C HIS A 102 -21.01 -2.09 12.07
N HIS A 103 -19.78 -2.31 12.54
CA HIS A 103 -18.75 -2.95 11.74
C HIS A 103 -18.68 -4.47 11.97
N ILE A 104 -18.47 -4.91 13.22
CA ILE A 104 -18.13 -6.31 13.55
C ILE A 104 -19.09 -6.91 14.59
N ASP A 105 -19.32 -6.22 15.71
CA ASP A 105 -19.82 -6.89 16.92
C ASP A 105 -21.35 -6.88 17.08
N GLY A 106 -22.05 -5.95 16.44
CA GLY A 106 -23.49 -5.78 16.61
C GLY A 106 -24.34 -6.68 15.71
N PRO A 107 -25.64 -6.85 16.04
CA PRO A 107 -26.58 -7.56 15.17
C PRO A 107 -26.81 -6.82 13.84
N GLU A 108 -26.60 -5.51 13.83
CA GLU A 108 -26.68 -4.65 12.65
C GLU A 108 -25.32 -4.47 11.96
N ALA A 109 -24.29 -5.18 12.41
CA ALA A 109 -22.96 -5.10 11.81
C ALA A 109 -22.98 -5.51 10.35
N VAL A 110 -22.24 -4.83 9.49
CA VAL A 110 -22.17 -5.14 8.05
C VAL A 110 -21.67 -6.55 7.75
N HIS A 111 -20.85 -7.13 8.64
CA HIS A 111 -20.39 -8.51 8.53
C HIS A 111 -21.43 -9.54 9.00
N ASN A 112 -22.41 -9.13 9.81
CA ASN A 112 -23.45 -10.01 10.36
C ASN A 112 -24.80 -9.86 9.63
N ASN A 113 -25.11 -8.65 9.16
CA ASN A 113 -26.38 -8.29 8.55
C ASN A 113 -26.21 -7.94 7.08
N GLN A 114 -26.58 -8.90 6.23
CA GLN A 114 -26.50 -8.76 4.78
C GLN A 114 -27.38 -7.61 4.26
N LYS A 115 -28.51 -7.29 4.90
CA LYS A 115 -29.38 -6.16 4.48
C LYS A 115 -28.64 -4.84 4.61
N ASN A 116 -27.93 -4.62 5.71
CA ASN A 116 -27.13 -3.40 5.91
C ASN A 116 -25.96 -3.34 4.93
N MET A 117 -25.33 -4.48 4.63
CA MET A 117 -24.30 -4.53 3.59
C MET A 117 -24.87 -4.16 2.20
N ARG A 118 -26.05 -4.66 1.85
CA ARG A 118 -26.73 -4.33 0.58
C ARG A 118 -27.09 -2.85 0.49
N LEU A 119 -27.63 -2.29 1.57
CA LEU A 119 -27.96 -0.87 1.66
C LEU A 119 -26.73 0.02 1.39
N ILE A 120 -25.57 -0.31 1.97
CA ILE A 120 -24.34 0.46 1.71
C ILE A 120 -23.86 0.26 0.27
N GLN A 121 -24.00 -0.93 -0.31
CA GLN A 121 -23.64 -1.19 -1.71
C GLN A 121 -24.51 -0.40 -2.69
N GLU A 122 -25.82 -0.34 -2.44
CA GLU A 122 -26.77 0.46 -3.19
C GLU A 122 -26.45 1.95 -3.08
N ASP A 123 -26.33 2.47 -1.85
CA ASP A 123 -26.01 3.88 -1.63
C ASP A 123 -24.67 4.25 -2.30
N CYS A 124 -23.67 3.35 -2.25
CA CYS A 124 -22.37 3.56 -2.87
C CYS A 124 -22.48 3.68 -4.40
N GLN A 125 -23.26 2.80 -5.03
CA GLN A 125 -23.52 2.89 -6.47
C GLN A 125 -24.28 4.17 -6.81
N LYS A 126 -25.32 4.52 -6.06
CA LYS A 126 -26.07 5.79 -6.24
C LYS A 126 -25.13 6.99 -6.16
N ALA A 127 -24.22 7.00 -5.20
CA ALA A 127 -23.25 8.09 -5.04
C ALA A 127 -22.25 8.16 -6.20
N TYR A 128 -21.80 7.01 -6.70
CA TYR A 128 -20.90 6.94 -7.86
C TYR A 128 -21.58 7.40 -9.16
N GLU A 129 -22.82 6.98 -9.39
CA GLU A 129 -23.62 7.34 -10.57
C GLU A 129 -23.93 8.85 -10.66
N LYS A 130 -23.77 9.63 -9.59
CA LYS A 130 -23.86 11.11 -9.65
C LYS A 130 -22.76 11.76 -10.49
N THR A 131 -21.63 11.08 -10.65
CA THR A 131 -20.44 11.63 -11.31
C THR A 131 -19.94 10.76 -12.47
N HIS A 132 -20.36 9.50 -12.53
CA HIS A 132 -19.93 8.50 -13.50
C HIS A 132 -21.15 7.78 -14.06
N THR A 133 -20.99 7.05 -15.17
CA THR A 133 -22.11 6.27 -15.74
C THR A 133 -22.23 4.89 -15.08
N ARG A 134 -23.43 4.30 -15.16
CA ARG A 134 -23.66 2.92 -14.72
C ARG A 134 -22.76 1.91 -15.44
N GLN A 135 -22.47 2.14 -16.73
CA GLN A 135 -21.57 1.28 -17.49
C GLN A 135 -20.16 1.27 -16.89
N GLN A 136 -19.62 2.44 -16.55
CA GLN A 136 -18.31 2.55 -15.88
C GLN A 136 -18.30 1.83 -14.53
N PHE A 137 -19.40 1.94 -13.77
CA PHE A 137 -19.54 1.22 -12.51
C PHE A 137 -19.52 -0.29 -12.71
N MET A 138 -20.25 -0.79 -13.71
CA MET A 138 -20.28 -2.22 -14.06
C MET A 138 -18.93 -2.74 -14.54
N GLU A 139 -18.18 -1.97 -15.31
CA GLU A 139 -16.82 -2.31 -15.74
C GLU A 139 -15.85 -2.42 -14.54
N LEU A 140 -16.05 -1.60 -13.50
CA LEU A 140 -15.21 -1.63 -12.30
C LEU A 140 -15.59 -2.72 -11.31
N VAL A 141 -16.87 -2.80 -10.93
CA VAL A 141 -17.34 -3.62 -9.81
C VAL A 141 -17.88 -4.98 -10.29
N GLY A 142 -18.39 -5.05 -11.52
CA GLY A 142 -18.89 -6.29 -12.15
C GLY A 142 -20.31 -6.69 -11.74
N ARG A 143 -21.01 -5.89 -10.93
CA ARG A 143 -22.38 -6.18 -10.48
C ARG A 143 -23.17 -4.90 -10.29
N ASN A 144 -24.44 -4.91 -10.69
CA ASN A 144 -25.40 -3.84 -10.39
C ASN A 144 -26.10 -4.12 -9.06
N TYR A 145 -26.20 -3.10 -8.22
CA TYR A 145 -26.86 -3.13 -6.91
C TYR A 145 -28.12 -2.28 -6.87
N LEU A 146 -28.39 -1.45 -7.89
CA LEU A 146 -29.67 -0.77 -8.03
C LEU A 146 -30.67 -1.77 -8.62
N GLU A 147 -31.36 -2.50 -7.74
CA GLU A 147 -32.60 -3.17 -8.12
C GLU A 147 -33.60 -2.08 -8.50
N GLY A 148 -34.11 -2.13 -9.73
CA GLY A 148 -34.98 -1.11 -10.28
C GLY A 148 -36.24 -1.00 -9.44
N ASP A 149 -36.41 0.15 -8.77
CA ASP A 149 -37.67 0.82 -8.49
C ASP A 149 -38.89 -0.09 -8.33
N GLY A 150 -38.79 -1.08 -7.45
CA GLY A 150 -39.90 -1.94 -7.04
C GLY A 150 -40.78 -1.21 -6.02
N GLU A 151 -41.32 -0.05 -6.40
CA GLU A 151 -42.43 0.55 -5.66
C GLU A 151 -43.69 -0.28 -5.88
N SER A 152 -44.09 -1.06 -4.87
CA SER A 152 -45.50 -1.09 -4.47
C SER A 152 -45.62 -1.56 -3.02
N TYR A 153 -45.97 -0.62 -2.16
CA TYR A 153 -46.50 -0.84 -0.82
C TYR A 153 -47.65 -1.84 -0.85
N GLY A 154 -47.55 -2.91 -0.07
CA GLY A 154 -48.69 -3.72 0.37
C GLY A 154 -48.82 -3.56 1.88
N HIS A 155 -49.77 -2.72 2.29
CA HIS A 155 -50.16 -2.51 3.68
C HIS A 155 -50.70 -3.80 4.31
#